data_AF-A0A7T4TAD5-F1
#
_entry.id   AF-A0A7T4TAD5-F1
#
_cell.length_a   1.000
_cell.length_b   1.000
_cell.length_c   1.000
_cell.angle_alpha   90.00
_cell.angle_beta   90.00
_cell.angle_gamma   90.00
#
_symmetry.space_group_name_H-M   'P 1'
#
loop_
_entity.id
_entity.type
_entity.pdbx_description
1 polymer ?
#
loop_
_entity_poly.entity_id
_entity_poly.type
_entity_poly.pdbx_seq_one_letter_code
_entity_poly.pdbx_strand_id
1 'polypeptide(L)'
;MAAVEISLLTAFWLVSLSLVMVPGADWAYVIAAGLRERAIAPAITGMLCGYLAITVVVAVGIGALVASVPAILTALTVVGASYLLWLGGNILARPSELTVANEEVTNSNLKWSMRGFATSGLNPKALLLFLALLPQFTSRTSGWPISEQIAAMGLVHIANCAIIYTLVGVGSKLVLRTRPKAARMVSKVSGAAMIVIAVLLLAEQLLAFR
;
A
#
# COMPACT_ATOMS: atom_id res chain seq x y z
N MET A 1 -26.82 -3.93 2.57
CA MET A 1 -25.78 -4.31 1.59
C MET A 1 -24.88 -3.13 1.24
N ALA A 2 -25.39 -2.06 0.62
CA ALA A 2 -24.56 -0.89 0.23
C ALA A 2 -23.79 -0.22 1.39
N ALA A 3 -24.38 -0.08 2.57
CA ALA A 3 -23.70 0.53 3.73
C ALA A 3 -22.48 -0.27 4.23
N VAL A 4 -22.53 -1.60 4.13
CA VAL A 4 -21.42 -2.48 4.53
C VAL A 4 -20.27 -2.36 3.52
N GLU A 5 -20.59 -2.34 2.22
CA GLU A 5 -19.60 -2.18 1.15
C GLU A 5 -18.88 -0.83 1.25
N ILE A 6 -19.61 0.25 1.51
CA ILE A 6 -19.03 1.59 1.71
C ILE A 6 -18.12 1.60 2.94
N SER A 7 -18.52 0.95 4.04
CA SER A 7 -17.69 0.86 5.26
C SER A 7 -16.38 0.13 4.98
N LEU A 8 -16.44 -1.04 4.34
CA LEU A 8 -15.25 -1.83 4.01
C LEU A 8 -14.31 -1.11 3.05
N LEU A 9 -14.88 -0.46 2.02
CA LEU A 9 -14.10 0.36 1.08
C LEU A 9 -13.42 1.53 1.78
N THR A 10 -14.13 2.22 2.67
CA THR A 10 -13.59 3.35 3.43
C THR A 10 -12.48 2.89 4.37
N ALA A 11 -12.68 1.79 5.09
CA ALA A 11 -11.67 1.21 5.98
C ALA A 11 -10.41 0.80 5.21
N PHE A 12 -10.57 0.10 4.07
CA PHE A 12 -9.45 -0.24 3.20
C PHE A 12 -8.74 1.01 2.68
N TRP A 13 -9.49 2.02 2.22
CA TRP A 13 -8.93 3.26 1.70
C TRP A 13 -8.09 3.99 2.75
N LEU A 14 -8.54 4.04 4.01
CA LEU A 14 -7.77 4.62 5.11
C LEU A 14 -6.46 3.85 5.39
N VAL A 15 -6.48 2.51 5.38
CA VAL A 15 -5.26 1.69 5.52
C VAL A 15 -4.32 1.92 4.35
N SER A 16 -4.85 1.82 3.14
CA SER A 16 -4.12 2.03 1.88
C SER A 16 -3.45 3.40 1.86
N LEU A 17 -4.19 4.47 2.17
CA LEU A 17 -3.66 5.82 2.21
C LEU A 17 -2.59 5.98 3.30
N SER A 18 -2.84 5.45 4.50
CA SER A 18 -1.86 5.49 5.61
C SER A 18 -0.53 4.88 5.18
N LEU A 19 -0.57 3.71 4.53
CA LEU A 19 0.61 3.02 4.04
C LEU A 19 1.31 3.76 2.89
N VAL A 20 0.55 4.29 1.92
CA VAL A 20 1.11 5.04 0.78
C VAL A 20 1.82 6.31 1.25
N MET A 21 1.34 6.94 2.32
CA MET A 21 1.93 8.14 2.89
C MET A 21 3.23 7.90 3.67
N VAL A 22 3.51 6.66 4.10
CA VAL A 22 4.76 6.34 4.80
C VAL A 22 5.92 6.32 3.81
N PRO A 23 6.94 7.18 3.99
CA PRO A 23 8.15 7.16 3.18
C PRO A 23 8.85 5.80 3.24
N GLY A 24 9.28 5.30 2.08
CA GLY A 24 9.96 4.02 1.91
C GLY A 24 10.54 3.87 0.50
N ALA A 25 10.68 2.64 0.02
CA ALA A 25 11.28 2.34 -1.29
C ALA A 25 10.58 3.06 -2.46
N ASP A 26 9.24 3.06 -2.48
CA ASP A 26 8.45 3.71 -3.53
C ASP A 26 8.68 5.23 -3.58
N TRP A 27 8.74 5.87 -2.40
CA TRP A 27 9.03 7.30 -2.28
C TRP A 27 10.46 7.62 -2.70
N ALA A 28 11.44 6.86 -2.21
CA ALA A 28 12.84 7.05 -2.57
C ALA A 28 13.03 6.94 -4.09
N TYR A 29 12.36 5.96 -4.71
CA TYR A 29 12.41 5.74 -6.15
C TYR A 29 11.77 6.89 -6.95
N VAL A 30 10.57 7.33 -6.57
CA VAL A 30 9.89 8.41 -7.29
C VAL A 30 10.55 9.77 -7.07
N ILE A 31 11.19 10.00 -5.91
CA ILE A 31 12.01 11.20 -5.69
C ILE A 31 13.25 11.18 -6.59
N ALA A 32 13.93 10.03 -6.71
CA ALA A 32 15.07 9.88 -7.63
C ALA A 32 14.66 10.14 -9.09
N ALA A 33 13.48 9.64 -9.50
CA ALA A 33 12.89 9.96 -10.79
C ALA A 33 12.53 11.44 -10.91
N GLY A 34 12.00 12.05 -9.85
CA GLY A 34 11.61 13.47 -9.79
C GLY A 34 12.76 14.46 -9.97
N LEU A 35 13.98 14.09 -9.57
CA LEU A 35 15.19 14.87 -9.88
C LEU A 35 15.47 14.96 -11.39
N ARG A 36 14.80 14.13 -12.20
CA ARG A 36 14.87 14.08 -13.65
C ARG A 36 13.46 14.05 -14.21
N GLU A 37 12.79 15.19 -14.33
CA GLU A 37 11.36 15.29 -14.68
C GLU A 37 10.87 14.32 -15.78
N ARG A 38 11.68 14.08 -16.84
CA ARG A 38 11.40 13.08 -17.89
C ARG A 38 11.27 11.61 -17.45
N ALA A 39 11.81 11.25 -16.28
CA ALA A 39 11.81 9.92 -15.71
C ALA A 39 10.61 9.66 -14.79
N ILE A 40 9.86 10.69 -14.38
CA ILE A 40 8.71 10.56 -13.48
C ILE A 40 7.64 9.65 -14.10
N ALA A 41 7.20 9.95 -15.32
CA ALA A 41 6.18 9.18 -16.01
C ALA A 41 6.55 7.69 -16.18
N PRO A 42 7.71 7.32 -16.78
CA PRO A 42 8.04 5.90 -16.92
C PRO A 42 8.23 5.19 -15.59
N ALA A 43 8.78 5.86 -14.56
CA ALA A 43 8.93 5.29 -13.22
C ALA A 43 7.58 4.94 -12.60
N ILE A 44 6.66 5.91 -12.55
CA ILE A 44 5.32 5.73 -11.99
C ILE A 44 4.55 4.67 -12.78
N THR A 45 4.57 4.71 -14.12
CA THR A 45 3.94 3.67 -14.94
C THR A 45 4.42 2.27 -14.56
N GLY A 46 5.73 2.10 -14.40
CA GLY A 46 6.32 0.86 -13.91
C GLY A 46 5.75 0.42 -12.56
N MET A 47 5.75 1.33 -11.59
CA MET A 47 5.23 1.08 -10.24
C MET A 47 3.75 0.65 -10.27
N LEU A 48 2.91 1.39 -11.01
CA LEU A 48 1.48 1.08 -11.15
C LEU A 48 1.26 -0.27 -11.85
N CYS A 49 2.05 -0.61 -12.86
CA CYS A 49 2.03 -1.96 -13.45
C CYS A 49 2.41 -3.04 -12.45
N GLY A 50 3.37 -2.78 -11.54
CA GLY A 50 3.73 -3.69 -10.45
C GLY A 50 2.55 -3.95 -9.51
N TYR A 51 1.86 -2.90 -9.07
CA TYR A 51 0.65 -3.06 -8.24
C TYR A 51 -0.49 -3.72 -8.99
N LEU A 52 -0.67 -3.43 -10.28
CA LEU A 52 -1.68 -4.09 -11.10
C LEU A 52 -1.41 -5.60 -11.19
N ALA A 53 -0.14 -6.00 -11.40
CA ALA A 53 0.24 -7.40 -11.43
C ALA A 53 -0.06 -8.11 -10.10
N ILE A 54 0.31 -7.50 -8.96
CA ILE A 54 -0.05 -8.03 -7.64
C ILE A 54 -1.57 -8.13 -7.49
N THR A 55 -2.31 -7.07 -7.86
CA THR A 55 -3.77 -7.04 -7.77
C THR A 55 -4.41 -8.20 -8.51
N VAL A 56 -3.97 -8.47 -9.75
CA VAL A 56 -4.47 -9.58 -10.56
C VAL A 56 -4.16 -10.92 -9.90
N VAL A 57 -2.92 -11.11 -9.43
CA VAL A 57 -2.50 -12.35 -8.73
C VAL A 57 -3.34 -12.60 -7.48
N VAL A 58 -3.60 -11.56 -6.68
CA VAL A 58 -4.40 -11.68 -5.46
C VAL A 58 -5.88 -11.88 -5.78
N ALA A 59 -6.45 -11.12 -6.71
CA ALA A 59 -7.86 -11.23 -7.10
C ALA A 59 -8.18 -12.64 -7.63
N VAL A 60 -7.32 -13.19 -8.48
CA VAL A 60 -7.52 -14.51 -9.10
C VAL A 60 -7.13 -15.63 -8.14
N GLY A 61 -5.97 -15.54 -7.50
CA GLY A 61 -5.42 -16.61 -6.65
C GLY A 61 -5.99 -16.58 -5.23
N ILE A 62 -5.66 -15.54 -4.46
CA ILE A 62 -6.07 -15.42 -3.06
C ILE A 62 -7.59 -15.25 -2.93
N GLY A 63 -8.23 -14.52 -3.85
CA GLY A 63 -9.67 -14.34 -3.86
C GLY A 63 -10.44 -15.67 -3.95
N ALA A 64 -9.98 -16.59 -4.79
CA ALA A 64 -10.56 -17.93 -4.90
C ALA A 64 -10.33 -18.79 -3.66
N LEU A 65 -9.13 -18.70 -3.04
CA LEU A 65 -8.82 -19.41 -1.80
C LEU A 65 -9.66 -18.88 -0.63
N VAL A 66 -9.80 -17.57 -0.51
CA VAL A 66 -10.63 -16.93 0.51
C VAL A 66 -12.10 -17.30 0.27
N ALA A 67 -12.58 -17.37 -0.97
CA ALA A 67 -13.96 -17.78 -1.25
C ALA A 67 -14.25 -19.22 -0.76
N SER A 68 -13.26 -20.13 -0.87
CA SER A 68 -13.44 -21.54 -0.53
C SER A 68 -13.17 -21.90 0.93
N VAL A 69 -12.22 -21.25 1.61
CA VAL A 69 -11.81 -21.62 2.98
C VAL A 69 -11.93 -20.42 3.94
N PRO A 70 -12.95 -20.40 4.81
CA PRO A 70 -13.15 -19.32 5.79
C PRO A 70 -11.95 -19.02 6.68
N ALA A 71 -11.23 -20.05 7.11
CA ALA A 71 -10.07 -19.92 7.98
C ALA A 71 -8.90 -19.14 7.35
N ILE A 72 -8.78 -19.14 6.02
CA ILE A 72 -7.73 -18.37 5.31
C ILE A 72 -7.93 -16.88 5.56
N LEU A 73 -9.17 -16.40 5.53
CA LEU A 73 -9.47 -14.98 5.78
C LEU A 73 -9.01 -14.57 7.17
N THR A 74 -9.35 -15.34 8.21
CA THR A 74 -8.92 -15.08 9.58
C THR A 74 -7.39 -15.08 9.70
N ALA A 75 -6.72 -16.07 9.11
CA ALA A 75 -5.26 -16.16 9.16
C ALA A 75 -4.61 -14.92 8.51
N LEU A 76 -5.11 -14.51 7.35
CA LEU A 76 -4.64 -13.31 6.65
C LEU A 76 -4.89 -12.04 7.48
N THR A 77 -6.07 -11.92 8.12
CA THR A 77 -6.38 -10.79 9.02
C THR A 77 -5.40 -10.71 10.18
N VAL A 78 -5.12 -11.84 10.85
CA VAL A 78 -4.18 -11.88 11.99
C VAL A 78 -2.77 -11.52 11.55
N VAL A 79 -2.30 -12.08 10.43
CA VAL A 79 -0.98 -11.77 9.86
C VAL A 79 -0.89 -10.29 9.48
N GLY A 80 -1.90 -9.78 8.77
CA GLY A 80 -1.96 -8.40 8.31
C GLY A 80 -1.98 -7.41 9.48
N ALA A 81 -2.83 -7.64 10.48
CA ALA A 81 -2.92 -6.78 11.66
C ALA A 81 -1.63 -6.83 12.50
N SER A 82 -1.05 -8.02 12.71
CA SER A 82 0.24 -8.15 13.41
C SER A 82 1.34 -7.38 12.71
N TYR A 83 1.37 -7.41 11.37
CA TYR A 83 2.30 -6.62 10.59
C TYR A 83 2.04 -5.11 10.69
N LEU A 84 0.78 -4.67 10.66
CA LEU A 84 0.45 -3.25 10.86
C LEU A 84 0.88 -2.75 12.26
N LEU A 85 0.71 -3.56 13.31
CA LEU A 85 1.21 -3.24 14.65
C LEU A 85 2.73 -3.10 14.65
N TRP A 86 3.43 -4.09 14.09
CA TRP A 86 4.89 -4.07 14.01
C TRP A 86 5.40 -2.88 13.20
N LEU A 87 4.81 -2.62 12.02
CA LEU A 87 5.22 -1.56 11.13
C LEU A 87 4.90 -0.19 11.72
N GLY A 88 3.69 0.01 12.25
CA GLY A 88 3.31 1.24 12.93
C GLY A 88 4.15 1.52 14.17
N GLY A 89 4.43 0.49 14.98
CA GLY A 89 5.31 0.57 16.14
C GLY A 89 6.75 0.95 15.76
N ASN A 90 7.30 0.32 14.72
CA ASN A 90 8.61 0.68 14.17
C ASN A 90 8.64 2.12 13.67
N ILE A 91 7.61 2.58 12.97
CA ILE A 91 7.53 3.96 12.48
C ILE A 91 7.42 4.96 13.65
N LEU A 92 6.72 4.64 14.73
CA LEU A 92 6.67 5.50 15.91
C LEU A 92 8.01 5.56 16.64
N ALA A 93 8.68 4.42 16.80
CA ALA A 93 9.98 4.31 17.47
C ALA A 93 11.11 4.93 16.64
N ARG A 94 11.12 4.68 15.33
CA ARG A 94 12.12 5.09 14.35
C ARG A 94 11.41 5.58 13.09
N PRO A 95 10.94 6.84 13.08
CA PRO A 95 10.22 7.39 11.94
C PRO A 95 11.04 7.29 10.67
N SER A 96 10.40 6.87 9.57
CA SER A 96 11.05 6.72 8.28
C SER A 96 11.79 7.99 7.87
N GLU A 97 13.07 7.83 7.53
CA GLU A 97 13.88 8.91 6.97
C GLU A 97 14.01 8.72 5.47
N LEU A 98 13.87 9.81 4.72
CA LEU A 98 14.00 9.82 3.27
C LEU A 98 15.47 9.60 2.90
N THR A 99 15.80 8.39 2.49
CA THR A 99 17.14 8.08 1.95
C THR A 99 17.01 7.84 0.45
N VAL A 100 17.53 8.78 -0.33
CA VAL A 100 17.65 8.61 -1.78
C VAL A 100 19.08 8.13 -2.06
N ALA A 101 19.23 6.91 -2.55
CA ALA A 101 20.52 6.40 -2.95
C ALA A 101 21.02 7.15 -4.20
N ASN A 102 22.29 7.57 -4.20
CA ASN A 102 22.97 8.09 -5.39
C ASN A 102 23.36 6.91 -6.28
N GLU A 103 22.39 6.31 -6.96
CA GLU A 103 22.68 5.26 -7.94
C GLU A 103 22.94 5.83 -9.33
N GLU A 104 23.78 5.11 -10.09
CA GLU A 104 24.18 5.47 -11.44
C GLU A 104 22.99 5.63 -12.39
N VAL A 105 23.10 6.69 -13.16
CA VAL A 105 22.01 7.29 -13.93
C VAL A 105 21.76 6.49 -15.18
N THR A 106 20.57 5.91 -15.28
CA THR A 106 20.08 5.35 -16.53
C THR A 106 19.21 6.37 -17.28
N ASN A 107 19.51 6.57 -18.58
CA ASN A 107 18.77 7.47 -19.46
C ASN A 107 17.59 6.81 -20.20
N SER A 108 17.29 5.53 -19.94
CA SER A 108 16.25 4.78 -20.66
C SER A 108 14.93 4.75 -19.90
N ASN A 109 13.85 5.19 -20.56
CA ASN A 109 12.49 5.11 -20.02
C ASN A 109 12.08 3.68 -19.67
N LEU A 110 12.43 2.69 -20.50
CA LEU A 110 12.11 1.29 -20.25
C LEU A 110 12.73 0.78 -18.95
N LYS A 111 13.99 1.14 -18.69
CA LYS A 111 14.67 0.75 -17.45
C LYS A 111 14.02 1.40 -16.21
N TRP A 112 13.58 2.65 -16.29
CA TRP A 112 12.78 3.29 -15.23
C TRP A 112 11.44 2.58 -15.01
N SER A 113 10.76 2.14 -16.07
CA SER A 113 9.54 1.35 -15.93
C SER A 113 9.80 -0.03 -15.31
N MET A 114 10.79 -0.78 -15.79
CA MET A 114 11.11 -2.11 -15.25
C MET A 114 11.54 -2.04 -13.79
N ARG A 115 12.35 -1.04 -13.42
CA ARG A 115 12.77 -0.85 -12.04
C ARG A 115 11.61 -0.37 -11.16
N GLY A 116 10.70 0.45 -11.67
CA GLY A 116 9.48 0.84 -10.96
C GLY A 116 8.59 -0.37 -10.68
N PHE A 117 8.42 -1.22 -11.69
CA PHE A 117 7.70 -2.48 -11.57
C PHE A 117 8.30 -3.38 -10.48
N ALA A 118 9.63 -3.57 -10.49
CA ALA A 118 10.31 -4.35 -9.46
C ALA A 118 10.21 -3.70 -8.07
N THR A 119 10.41 -2.38 -7.99
CA THR A 119 10.40 -1.63 -6.72
C THR A 119 9.08 -1.78 -6.00
N SER A 120 7.96 -1.52 -6.67
CA SER A 120 6.64 -1.59 -6.06
C SER A 120 6.07 -3.01 -6.06
N GLY A 121 6.30 -3.78 -7.12
CA GLY A 121 5.81 -5.16 -7.28
C GLY A 121 6.46 -6.15 -6.31
N LEU A 122 7.70 -5.90 -5.87
CA LEU A 122 8.40 -6.71 -4.88
C LEU A 122 8.50 -6.02 -3.52
N ASN A 123 7.80 -4.90 -3.33
CA ASN A 123 7.82 -4.18 -2.07
C ASN A 123 7.16 -5.04 -0.97
N PRO A 124 7.86 -5.41 0.10
CA PRO A 124 7.27 -6.22 1.17
C PRO A 124 6.05 -5.55 1.81
N LYS A 125 6.02 -4.21 1.88
CA LYS A 125 4.85 -3.44 2.34
C LYS A 125 3.65 -3.63 1.41
N ALA A 126 3.87 -3.60 0.09
CA ALA A 126 2.83 -3.81 -0.91
C ALA A 126 2.32 -5.25 -0.88
N LEU A 127 3.24 -6.22 -0.90
CA LEU A 127 2.88 -7.64 -0.84
C LEU A 127 2.04 -7.95 0.40
N LEU A 128 2.39 -7.41 1.57
CA LEU A 128 1.58 -7.57 2.78
C LEU A 128 0.22 -6.88 2.71
N LEU A 129 0.15 -5.67 2.14
CA LEU A 129 -1.13 -5.00 1.92
C LEU A 129 -2.06 -5.85 1.04
N PHE A 130 -1.55 -6.36 -0.08
CA PHE A 130 -2.39 -7.09 -1.03
C PHE A 130 -2.68 -8.52 -0.60
N LEU A 131 -1.70 -9.24 -0.04
CA LEU A 131 -1.87 -10.65 0.31
C LEU A 131 -2.62 -10.83 1.63
N ALA A 132 -2.29 -10.04 2.65
CA ALA A 132 -2.80 -10.24 4.01
C ALA A 132 -3.94 -9.30 4.38
N LEU A 133 -3.80 -8.00 4.06
CA LEU A 133 -4.77 -7.00 4.52
C LEU A 133 -5.97 -6.86 3.57
N LEU A 134 -5.74 -6.75 2.27
CA LEU A 134 -6.79 -6.46 1.31
C LEU A 134 -7.96 -7.47 1.36
N PRO A 135 -7.72 -8.81 1.39
CA PRO A 135 -8.82 -9.77 1.41
C PRO A 135 -9.74 -9.62 2.63
N GLN A 136 -9.23 -9.13 3.76
CA GLN A 136 -10.01 -8.92 4.98
C GLN A 136 -11.11 -7.86 4.83
N PHE A 137 -10.99 -6.97 3.83
CA PHE A 137 -11.98 -5.94 3.55
C PHE A 137 -13.04 -6.42 2.55
N THR A 138 -13.13 -7.73 2.29
CA THR A 138 -14.17 -8.30 1.43
C THR A 138 -15.28 -8.94 2.24
N SER A 139 -16.47 -9.00 1.65
CA SER A 139 -17.63 -9.66 2.25
C SER A 139 -18.20 -10.74 1.34
N ARG A 140 -18.49 -11.91 1.90
CA ARG A 140 -19.24 -12.98 1.20
C ARG A 140 -20.72 -12.67 1.04
N THR A 141 -21.26 -11.74 1.83
CA THR A 141 -22.67 -11.34 1.78
C THR A 141 -22.93 -10.16 0.85
N SER A 142 -21.88 -9.63 0.19
CA SER A 142 -22.00 -8.67 -0.90
C SER A 142 -22.57 -9.33 -2.16
N GLY A 143 -23.20 -8.53 -3.03
CA GLY A 143 -23.62 -9.00 -4.35
C GLY A 143 -22.45 -9.23 -5.32
N TRP A 144 -21.24 -8.80 -4.98
CA TRP A 144 -20.05 -8.92 -5.83
C TRP A 144 -19.19 -10.12 -5.40
N PRO A 145 -18.65 -10.91 -6.35
CA PRO A 145 -17.63 -11.91 -6.05
C PRO A 145 -16.43 -11.32 -5.30
N ILE A 146 -15.80 -12.11 -4.42
CA ILE A 146 -14.63 -11.67 -3.65
C ILE A 146 -13.51 -11.17 -4.57
N SER A 147 -13.26 -11.85 -5.69
CA SER A 147 -12.25 -11.46 -6.68
C SER A 147 -12.50 -10.06 -7.26
N GLU A 148 -13.75 -9.71 -7.52
CA GLU A 148 -14.13 -8.39 -8.05
C GLU A 148 -13.99 -7.30 -6.98
N GLN A 149 -14.37 -7.60 -5.73
CA GLN A 149 -14.11 -6.70 -4.59
C GLN A 149 -12.61 -6.45 -4.42
N ILE A 150 -11.79 -7.50 -4.52
CA ILE A 150 -10.32 -7.38 -4.43
C ILE A 150 -9.78 -6.51 -5.57
N ALA A 151 -10.25 -6.74 -6.79
CA ALA A 151 -9.83 -5.95 -7.95
C ALA A 151 -10.20 -4.47 -7.77
N ALA A 152 -11.42 -4.17 -7.33
CA ALA A 152 -11.86 -2.80 -7.07
C ALA A 152 -11.01 -2.10 -6.00
N MET A 153 -10.74 -2.77 -4.88
CA MET A 153 -9.86 -2.25 -3.83
C MET A 153 -8.43 -2.05 -4.31
N GLY A 154 -7.89 -3.00 -5.10
CA GLY A 154 -6.58 -2.86 -5.73
C GLY A 154 -6.50 -1.63 -6.63
N LEU A 155 -7.53 -1.38 -7.44
CA LEU A 155 -7.61 -0.17 -8.28
C LEU A 155 -7.65 1.12 -7.45
N VAL A 156 -8.35 1.13 -6.32
CA VAL A 156 -8.34 2.27 -5.39
C VAL A 156 -6.94 2.51 -4.83
N HIS A 157 -6.20 1.46 -4.46
CA HIS A 157 -4.81 1.60 -4.04
C HIS A 157 -3.90 2.12 -5.17
N ILE A 158 -4.09 1.63 -6.40
CA ILE A 158 -3.36 2.11 -7.57
C ILE A 158 -3.65 3.59 -7.81
N ALA A 159 -4.90 4.04 -7.66
CA ALA A 159 -5.26 5.45 -7.77
C ALA A 159 -4.60 6.31 -6.67
N ASN A 160 -4.62 5.84 -5.42
CA ASN A 160 -3.90 6.50 -4.32
C ASN A 160 -2.40 6.64 -4.65
N CYS A 161 -1.77 5.56 -5.14
CA CYS A 161 -0.36 5.57 -5.53
C CYS A 161 -0.10 6.53 -6.70
N ALA A 162 -0.95 6.52 -7.73
CA ALA A 162 -0.81 7.41 -8.88
C ALA A 162 -0.82 8.88 -8.44
N ILE A 163 -1.76 9.26 -7.56
CA ILE A 163 -1.87 10.63 -7.05
C ILE A 163 -0.65 10.97 -6.17
N ILE A 164 -0.40 10.20 -5.12
CA ILE A 164 0.63 10.53 -4.13
C ILE A 164 2.03 10.47 -4.76
N TYR A 165 2.34 9.44 -5.56
CA TYR A 165 3.67 9.33 -6.16
C TYR A 165 3.91 10.36 -7.25
N THR A 166 2.88 10.80 -7.98
CA THR A 166 3.01 11.94 -8.89
C THR A 166 3.31 13.23 -8.13
N LEU A 167 2.58 13.49 -7.04
CA LEU A 167 2.83 14.66 -6.19
C LEU A 167 4.24 14.64 -5.59
N VAL A 168 4.70 13.49 -5.10
CA VAL A 168 6.05 13.33 -4.54
C VAL A 168 7.13 13.45 -5.63
N GLY A 169 6.91 12.90 -6.82
CA GLY A 169 7.85 12.98 -7.94
C GLY A 169 8.03 14.41 -8.46
N VAL A 170 6.92 15.09 -8.79
CA VAL A 170 6.93 16.50 -9.23
C VAL A 170 7.46 17.39 -8.11
N GLY A 171 7.04 17.13 -6.87
CA GLY A 171 7.48 17.82 -5.68
C GLY A 171 8.87 17.44 -5.19
N SER A 172 9.63 16.57 -5.88
CA SER A 172 10.87 15.95 -5.36
C SER A 172 11.87 16.95 -4.78
N LYS A 173 12.12 18.09 -5.45
CA LYS A 173 13.00 19.16 -4.96
C LYS A 173 12.47 19.81 -3.68
N LEU A 174 11.14 19.99 -3.57
CA LEU A 174 10.50 20.50 -2.37
C LEU A 174 10.50 19.45 -1.25
N VAL A 175 10.21 18.19 -1.57
CA VAL A 175 10.23 17.06 -0.64
C VAL A 175 11.63 16.87 -0.06
N LEU A 176 12.69 16.95 -0.87
CA LEU A 176 14.08 16.92 -0.38
C LEU A 176 14.45 18.15 0.45
N ARG A 177 13.81 19.30 0.20
CA ARG A 177 13.93 20.52 1.02
C ARG A 177 13.01 20.52 2.23
N THR A 178 12.04 19.60 2.34
CA THR A 178 11.17 19.56 3.51
C THR A 178 12.00 19.23 4.73
N ARG A 179 11.70 19.91 5.84
CA ARG A 179 12.43 19.68 7.08
C ARG A 179 12.22 18.22 7.50
N PRO A 180 13.26 17.53 8.02
CA PRO A 180 13.14 16.16 8.53
C PRO A 180 12.01 16.00 9.55
N LYS A 181 11.64 17.09 10.25
CA LYS A 181 10.48 17.15 11.16
C LYS A 181 9.13 16.89 10.48
N ALA A 182 8.89 17.40 9.27
CA ALA A 182 7.62 17.23 8.56
C ALA A 182 7.44 15.79 8.07
N ALA A 183 8.46 15.22 7.41
CA ALA A 183 8.47 13.81 6.99
C ALA A 183 8.32 12.86 8.20
N ARG A 184 8.97 13.18 9.31
CA ARG A 184 8.83 12.46 10.58
C ARG A 184 7.41 12.55 11.15
N MET A 185 6.75 13.71 11.05
CA MET A 185 5.37 13.88 11.52
C MET A 185 4.37 13.10 10.68
N VAL A 186 4.47 13.18 9.35
CA VAL A 186 3.65 12.36 8.42
C VAL A 186 3.81 10.88 8.72
N SER A 187 5.06 10.42 8.87
CA SER A 187 5.36 9.03 9.22
C SER A 187 4.70 8.64 10.55
N LYS A 188 4.84 9.45 11.60
CA LYS A 188 4.23 9.18 12.90
C LYS A 188 2.70 9.11 12.85
N VAL A 189 2.06 10.03 12.14
CA VAL A 189 0.59 10.04 11.98
C VAL A 189 0.13 8.78 11.26
N SER A 190 0.79 8.42 10.14
CA SER A 190 0.50 7.17 9.44
C SER A 190 0.73 5.94 10.33
N GLY A 191 1.83 5.89 11.08
CA GLY A 191 2.15 4.78 11.99
C GLY A 191 1.13 4.63 13.11
N ALA A 192 0.67 5.74 13.70
CA ALA A 192 -0.40 5.73 14.68
C ALA A 192 -1.73 5.24 14.09
N ALA A 193 -2.10 5.73 12.90
CA ALA A 193 -3.30 5.26 12.20
C ALA A 193 -3.26 3.75 11.93
N MET A 194 -2.10 3.23 11.51
CA MET A 194 -1.90 1.80 11.28
C MET A 194 -2.08 0.96 12.56
N ILE A 195 -1.55 1.42 13.70
CA ILE A 195 -1.76 0.74 14.99
C ILE A 195 -3.24 0.73 15.37
N VAL A 196 -3.91 1.88 15.28
CA VAL A 196 -5.34 1.98 15.61
C VAL A 196 -6.15 1.01 14.76
N ILE A 197 -5.93 0.99 13.45
CA ILE A 197 -6.65 0.11 12.54
C ILE A 197 -6.34 -1.36 12.85
N ALA A 198 -5.08 -1.71 13.13
CA ALA A 198 -4.70 -3.07 13.48
C ALA A 198 -5.37 -3.58 14.76
N VAL A 199 -5.45 -2.74 15.80
CA VAL A 199 -6.15 -3.07 17.04
C VAL A 199 -7.64 -3.28 16.78
N LEU A 200 -8.27 -2.43 15.97
CA LEU A 200 -9.68 -2.57 15.61
C LEU A 200 -9.94 -3.89 14.85
N LEU A 201 -9.09 -4.22 13.87
CA LEU A 201 -9.20 -5.49 13.12
C LEU A 201 -9.08 -6.72 14.03
N LEU A 202 -8.15 -6.71 14.97
CA LEU A 202 -7.99 -7.82 15.93
C LEU A 202 -9.15 -7.90 16.92
N ALA A 203 -9.66 -6.75 17.37
CA ALA A 203 -10.81 -6.70 18.26
C ALA A 203 -12.07 -7.27 17.59
N GLU A 204 -12.32 -6.93 16.32
CA GLU A 204 -13.42 -7.51 15.53
C GLU A 204 -13.29 -9.03 15.39
N GLN A 205 -12.09 -9.55 15.12
CA GLN A 205 -11.87 -11.00 15.05
C GLN A 205 -12.16 -11.68 16.39
N LEU A 206 -11.69 -11.12 17.51
CA LEU A 206 -11.95 -11.67 18.85
C LEU A 206 -13.44 -11.68 19.21
N LEU A 207 -14.20 -10.67 18.77
CA LEU A 207 -15.65 -10.63 18.96
C LEU A 207 -16.38 -11.63 18.07
N ALA A 208 -15.89 -11.89 16.86
CA ALA A 208 -16.47 -12.88 15.95
C ALA A 208 -16.26 -14.35 16.39
N PHE A 209 -15.28 -14.60 17.27
CA PHE A 209 -15.04 -15.91 17.90
C PHE A 209 -15.86 -16.16 19.18
N ARG A 210 -16.65 -15.19 19.63
CA ARG A 210 -17.60 -15.33 20.75
C ARG A 210 -19.02 -15.55 20.24
#